data_AF-A0A4Z1KRA9-F1
#
_entry.id   AF-A0A4Z1KRA9-F1
#
_cell.length_a   1.000
_cell.length_b   1.000
_cell.length_c   1.000
_cell.angle_alpha   90.00
_cell.angle_beta   90.00
_cell.angle_gamma   90.00
#
_symmetry.space_group_name_H-M   'P 1'
#
loop_
_entity.id
_entity.type
_entity.pdbx_description
1 polymer ?
#
loop_
_entity_poly.entity_id
_entity_poly.type
_entity_poly.pdbx_seq_one_letter_code
_entity_poly.pdbx_strand_id
1 'polypeptide(L)'
;MAKLSPEVIDTLGDKQQSASDIEAVQSIVHTYMKEPRNIILAVISAKNDYANQIVLKLARTADRGGSRTLGVITKPDTLVAGAEGENYYATLAKNQDIKFSLGWHVLKDLDFDVGTWSLSHRDSEEEEFFSKGIWKEFPATSLGIVNLRKRLSDVLLRKIIGEMPGLIREIQTEFESSMK
;
A
#
# COMPACT_ATOMS: atom_id res chain seq x y z
N MET A 1 -10.52 -1.30 1.85
CA MET A 1 -9.13 -0.92 1.47
C MET A 1 -8.97 -1.17 -0.02
N ALA A 2 -8.39 -0.22 -0.76
CA ALA A 2 -8.04 -0.40 -2.16
C ALA A 2 -6.52 -0.58 -2.30
N LYS A 3 -6.07 -1.71 -2.86
CA LYS A 3 -4.65 -1.97 -3.13
C LYS A 3 -4.30 -1.47 -4.53
N LEU A 4 -3.25 -0.66 -4.62
CA LEU A 4 -2.54 -0.34 -5.85
C LEU A 4 -1.21 -1.07 -5.85
N SER A 5 -0.97 -1.94 -6.82
CA SER A 5 0.34 -2.56 -7.04
C SER A 5 0.61 -2.67 -8.54
N PRO A 6 1.88 -2.80 -8.95
CA PRO A 6 2.27 -3.03 -10.35
C PRO A 6 1.45 -4.12 -11.02
N GLU A 7 1.20 -5.26 -10.37
CA GLU A 7 0.40 -6.37 -10.92
C GLU A 7 -1.05 -5.96 -11.25
N VAL A 8 -1.67 -5.19 -10.35
CA VAL A 8 -3.03 -4.66 -10.55
C VAL A 8 -3.04 -3.69 -11.73
N ILE A 9 -1.93 -2.98 -11.96
CA ILE A 9 -1.75 -2.03 -13.07
C ILE A 9 -1.37 -2.74 -14.37
N ASP A 10 -0.59 -3.81 -14.33
CA ASP A 10 -0.20 -4.58 -15.51
C ASP A 10 -1.42 -5.33 -16.07
N THR A 11 -2.36 -5.74 -15.19
CA THR A 11 -3.70 -6.20 -15.61
C THR A 11 -4.47 -5.08 -16.36
N LEU A 12 -4.14 -3.80 -16.13
CA LEU A 12 -4.70 -2.67 -16.88
C LEU A 12 -4.05 -2.48 -18.27
N GLY A 13 -2.94 -3.16 -18.55
CA GLY A 13 -2.13 -3.01 -19.77
C GLY A 13 -1.83 -4.31 -20.53
N ASP A 14 -2.24 -5.48 -20.03
CA ASP A 14 -1.91 -6.77 -20.61
C ASP A 14 -2.78 -7.08 -21.86
N LYS A 15 -2.15 -7.52 -22.94
CA LYS A 15 -2.79 -7.81 -24.23
C LYS A 15 -3.43 -9.21 -24.28
N GLN A 16 -3.27 -10.03 -23.24
CA GLN A 16 -3.81 -11.39 -23.21
C GLN A 16 -5.19 -11.52 -22.55
N GLN A 17 -5.69 -10.48 -21.87
CA GLN A 17 -7.06 -10.44 -21.34
C GLN A 17 -8.00 -9.71 -22.30
N SER A 18 -9.28 -10.07 -22.29
CA SER A 18 -10.26 -9.39 -23.13
C SER A 18 -10.36 -7.91 -22.72
N ALA A 19 -10.51 -7.00 -23.68
CA ALA A 19 -10.60 -5.57 -23.39
C ALA A 19 -11.71 -5.24 -22.37
N SER A 20 -12.79 -6.02 -22.37
CA SER A 20 -13.88 -5.92 -21.39
C SER A 20 -13.48 -6.29 -19.96
N ASP A 21 -12.60 -7.29 -19.78
CA ASP A 21 -12.14 -7.69 -18.44
C ASP A 21 -11.24 -6.61 -17.83
N ILE A 22 -10.40 -6.01 -18.68
CA ILE A 22 -9.52 -4.90 -18.31
C ILE A 22 -10.37 -3.72 -17.85
N GLU A 23 -11.33 -3.28 -18.67
CA GLU A 23 -12.25 -2.17 -18.35
C GLU A 23 -13.02 -2.40 -17.04
N ALA A 24 -13.51 -3.62 -16.82
CA ALA A 24 -14.21 -3.97 -15.59
C ALA A 24 -13.32 -3.81 -14.35
N VAL A 25 -12.07 -4.32 -14.40
CA VAL A 25 -11.10 -4.17 -13.30
C VAL A 25 -10.79 -2.70 -13.06
N GLN A 26 -10.57 -1.88 -14.10
CA GLN A 26 -10.29 -0.45 -13.91
C GLN A 26 -11.48 0.26 -13.25
N SER A 27 -12.70 -0.03 -13.69
CA SER A 27 -13.92 0.58 -13.15
C SER A 27 -14.09 0.28 -11.67
N ILE A 28 -13.86 -0.97 -11.26
CA ILE A 28 -13.92 -1.40 -9.86
C ILE A 28 -12.88 -0.64 -9.04
N VAL A 29 -11.62 -0.68 -9.48
CA VAL A 29 -10.51 -0.02 -8.78
C VAL A 29 -10.76 1.48 -8.64
N HIS A 30 -11.20 2.15 -9.71
CA HIS A 30 -11.56 3.56 -9.69
C HIS A 30 -12.72 3.88 -8.74
N THR A 31 -13.73 3.01 -8.68
CA THR A 31 -14.88 3.18 -7.77
C THR A 31 -14.42 3.11 -6.32
N TYR A 32 -13.62 2.11 -5.96
CA TYR A 32 -13.06 2.00 -4.61
C TYR A 32 -12.13 3.17 -4.26
N MET A 33 -11.38 3.69 -5.23
CA MET A 33 -10.51 4.85 -5.03
C MET A 33 -11.27 6.15 -4.81
N LYS A 34 -12.38 6.36 -5.51
CA LYS A 34 -13.17 7.60 -5.38
C LYS A 34 -13.86 7.71 -4.03
N GLU A 35 -14.24 6.58 -3.44
CA GLU A 35 -14.92 6.54 -2.15
C GLU A 35 -14.00 7.05 -1.01
N PRO A 36 -14.24 8.24 -0.42
CA PRO A 36 -13.38 8.84 0.61
C PRO A 36 -13.24 8.00 1.89
N ARG A 37 -14.17 7.06 2.13
CA ARG A 37 -14.12 6.12 3.25
C ARG A 37 -13.03 5.05 3.09
N ASN A 38 -12.53 4.83 1.88
CA ASN A 38 -11.50 3.83 1.64
C ASN A 38 -10.09 4.35 1.91
N ILE A 39 -9.30 3.51 2.59
CA ILE A 39 -7.85 3.64 2.68
C ILE A 39 -7.22 3.13 1.38
N ILE A 40 -6.26 3.87 0.85
CA ILE A 40 -5.48 3.53 -0.33
C ILE A 40 -4.15 2.94 0.13
N LEU A 41 -3.81 1.75 -0.37
CA LEU A 41 -2.51 1.13 -0.16
C LEU A 41 -1.70 1.24 -1.45
N ALA A 42 -0.73 2.15 -1.50
CA ALA A 42 0.14 2.37 -2.64
C ALA A 42 1.40 1.50 -2.52
N VAL A 43 1.37 0.32 -3.15
CA VAL A 43 2.46 -0.66 -3.11
C VAL A 43 3.37 -0.42 -4.31
N ILE A 44 4.65 -0.18 -4.06
CA ILE A 44 5.70 0.00 -5.05
C ILE A 44 6.82 -1.02 -4.82
N SER A 45 7.43 -1.50 -5.90
CA SER A 45 8.52 -2.49 -5.84
C SER A 45 9.84 -1.82 -6.19
N ALA A 46 10.87 -1.99 -5.38
CA ALA A 46 12.19 -1.39 -5.61
C ALA A 46 12.93 -1.92 -6.86
N LYS A 47 12.31 -2.84 -7.61
CA LYS A 47 12.79 -3.40 -8.88
C LYS A 47 12.21 -2.71 -10.13
N ASN A 48 11.07 -2.02 -10.03
CA ASN A 48 10.32 -1.55 -11.21
C ASN A 48 9.87 -0.08 -11.08
N ASP A 49 10.78 0.84 -11.39
CA ASP A 49 10.53 2.28 -11.28
C ASP A 49 9.41 2.79 -12.18
N TYR A 50 9.24 2.21 -13.38
CA TYR A 50 8.19 2.63 -14.32
C TYR A 50 6.80 2.35 -13.76
N ALA A 51 6.55 1.13 -13.29
CA ALA A 51 5.26 0.78 -12.69
C ALA A 51 4.98 1.59 -11.42
N ASN A 52 6.03 1.89 -10.64
CA ASN A 52 5.91 2.70 -9.42
C ASN A 52 5.40 4.11 -9.71
N GLN A 53 5.86 4.75 -10.80
CA GLN A 53 5.35 6.07 -11.18
C GLN A 53 3.84 6.07 -11.46
N ILE A 54 3.33 5.01 -12.08
CA ILE A 54 1.89 4.87 -12.37
C ILE A 54 1.11 4.71 -11.07
N VAL A 55 1.56 3.82 -10.16
CA VAL A 55 0.95 3.63 -8.83
C VAL A 55 0.83 4.97 -8.10
N LEU A 56 1.93 5.72 -8.03
CA LEU A 56 1.99 6.96 -7.25
C LEU A 56 1.14 8.06 -7.88
N LYS A 57 1.08 8.13 -9.21
CA LYS A 57 0.19 9.06 -9.93
C LYS A 57 -1.27 8.76 -9.65
N LEU A 58 -1.68 7.48 -9.69
CA LEU A 58 -3.06 7.07 -9.40
C LEU A 58 -3.44 7.36 -7.96
N ALA A 59 -2.58 7.03 -7.00
CA ALA A 59 -2.79 7.32 -5.59
C ALA A 59 -2.99 8.83 -5.35
N ARG A 60 -2.14 9.69 -5.92
CA ARG A 60 -2.28 11.15 -5.81
C ARG A 60 -3.51 11.71 -6.52
N THR A 61 -3.95 11.07 -7.61
CA THR A 61 -5.17 11.49 -8.31
C THR A 61 -6.41 11.19 -7.46
N ALA A 62 -6.42 10.06 -6.76
CA ALA A 62 -7.51 9.66 -5.86
C ALA A 62 -7.47 10.34 -4.48
N ASP A 63 -6.28 10.73 -4.02
CA ASP A 63 -6.04 11.33 -2.71
C ASP A 63 -4.92 12.38 -2.79
N ARG A 64 -5.25 13.58 -3.29
CA ARG A 64 -4.27 14.66 -3.50
C ARG A 64 -3.56 15.10 -2.23
N GLY A 65 -4.22 14.99 -1.08
CA GLY A 65 -3.66 15.35 0.22
C GLY A 65 -2.88 14.21 0.89
N GLY A 66 -2.92 12.99 0.35
CA GLY A 66 -2.30 11.81 0.96
C GLY A 66 -2.90 11.45 2.32
N SER A 67 -4.10 11.93 2.66
CA SER A 67 -4.66 11.85 4.01
C SER A 67 -5.09 10.43 4.40
N ARG A 68 -5.37 9.59 3.40
CA ARG A 68 -5.87 8.22 3.54
C ARG A 68 -5.03 7.20 2.77
N THR A 69 -3.83 7.60 2.36
CA THR A 69 -2.91 6.76 1.61
C THR A 69 -1.79 6.26 2.53
N LEU A 70 -1.49 4.96 2.47
CA LEU A 70 -0.32 4.32 3.07
C LEU A 70 0.58 3.82 1.95
N GLY A 71 1.84 4.26 1.94
CA GLY A 71 2.84 3.76 1.00
C GLY A 71 3.49 2.47 1.51
N VAL A 72 3.71 1.50 0.62
CA VAL A 72 4.44 0.27 0.93
C VAL A 72 5.52 0.05 -0.13
N ILE A 73 6.77 -0.10 0.31
CA ILE A 73 7.91 -0.43 -0.53
C ILE A 73 8.21 -1.92 -0.35
N THR A 74 8.22 -2.68 -1.43
CA THR A 74 8.57 -4.11 -1.45
C THR A 74 9.87 -4.35 -2.21
N LYS A 75 10.46 -5.53 -1.99
CA LYS A 75 11.73 -5.97 -2.57
C LYS A 75 12.93 -5.03 -2.35
N PRO A 76 13.11 -4.43 -1.15
CA PRO A 76 14.24 -3.52 -0.88
C PRO A 76 15.60 -4.21 -1.02
N ASP A 77 15.64 -5.54 -0.95
CA ASP A 77 16.81 -6.40 -1.15
C ASP A 77 17.35 -6.38 -2.59
N THR A 78 16.58 -5.92 -3.57
CA THR A 78 17.08 -5.75 -4.95
C THR A 78 17.95 -4.51 -5.11
N LEU A 79 18.01 -3.64 -4.11
CA LEU A 79 18.78 -2.40 -4.13
C LEU A 79 20.23 -2.68 -3.76
N VAL A 80 21.15 -2.06 -4.48
CA VAL A 80 22.58 -2.11 -4.16
C VAL A 80 22.86 -1.18 -2.99
N ALA A 81 23.40 -1.72 -1.91
CA ALA A 81 23.71 -0.96 -0.70
C ALA A 81 24.63 0.24 -0.99
N GLY A 82 24.27 1.42 -0.51
CA GLY A 82 25.00 2.67 -0.71
C GLY A 82 24.83 3.32 -2.09
N ALA A 83 24.12 2.67 -3.03
CA ALA A 83 23.83 3.26 -4.33
C ALA A 83 22.70 4.30 -4.26
N GLU A 84 22.58 5.13 -5.29
CA GLU A 84 21.56 6.18 -5.39
C GLU A 84 20.14 5.63 -5.27
N GLY A 85 19.87 4.44 -5.83
CA GLY A 85 18.57 3.78 -5.72
C GLY A 85 18.18 3.49 -4.27
N GLU A 86 19.09 2.98 -3.45
CA GLU A 86 18.81 2.73 -2.03
C GLU A 86 18.48 4.04 -1.28
N ASN A 87 19.25 5.09 -1.54
CA ASN A 87 19.02 6.41 -0.95
C ASN A 87 17.68 7.03 -1.37
N TYR A 88 17.27 6.84 -2.63
CA TYR A 88 15.97 7.28 -3.12
C TYR A 88 14.82 6.60 -2.37
N TYR A 89 14.82 5.26 -2.30
CA TYR A 89 13.78 4.52 -1.59
C TYR A 89 13.80 4.77 -0.07
N ALA A 90 14.98 4.99 0.52
CA ALA A 90 15.09 5.41 1.91
C ALA A 90 14.48 6.80 2.14
N THR A 91 14.66 7.75 1.22
CA THR A 91 14.05 9.09 1.29
C THR A 91 12.52 9.03 1.18
N LEU A 92 12.01 8.16 0.30
CA LEU A 92 10.58 7.84 0.25
C LEU A 92 10.08 7.25 1.56
N ALA A 93 10.76 6.23 2.09
CA ALA A 93 10.40 5.58 3.35
C ALA A 93 10.43 6.55 4.56
N LYS A 94 11.31 7.56 4.54
CA LYS A 94 11.36 8.65 5.53
C LYS A 94 10.24 9.68 5.35
N ASN A 95 9.35 9.49 4.36
CA ASN A 95 8.23 10.37 4.03
C ASN A 95 8.70 11.79 3.67
N GLN A 96 9.86 11.94 3.02
CA GLN A 96 10.46 13.24 2.74
C GLN A 96 10.11 13.79 1.35
N ASP A 97 10.13 12.93 0.33
CA ASP A 97 9.82 13.30 -1.06
C ASP A 97 8.30 13.22 -1.33
N ILE A 98 7.74 12.01 -1.29
CA ILE A 98 6.30 11.79 -1.43
C ILE A 98 5.68 11.63 -0.04
N LYS A 99 4.86 12.61 0.36
CA LYS A 99 4.24 12.65 1.68
C LYS A 99 2.88 11.98 1.69
N PHE A 100 2.76 10.97 2.53
CA PHE A 100 1.50 10.34 2.90
C PHE A 100 1.25 10.52 4.40
N SER A 101 0.03 10.86 4.80
CA SER A 101 -0.33 11.07 6.20
C SER A 101 -0.28 9.78 7.01
N LEU A 102 -0.58 8.64 6.38
CA LEU A 102 -0.39 7.34 7.01
C LEU A 102 1.07 6.87 6.93
N GLY A 103 1.94 7.61 6.24
CA GLY A 103 3.37 7.36 6.09
C GLY A 103 3.73 6.26 5.09
N TRP A 104 4.95 5.75 5.24
CA TRP A 104 5.49 4.65 4.45
C TRP A 104 5.81 3.44 5.31
N HIS A 105 5.83 2.27 4.68
CA HIS A 105 6.23 1.00 5.28
C HIS A 105 7.14 0.25 4.31
N VAL A 106 8.16 -0.43 4.81
CA VAL A 106 9.08 -1.22 3.99
C VAL A 106 8.99 -2.68 4.36
N LEU A 107 8.96 -3.56 3.36
CA LEU A 107 8.79 -4.99 3.54
C LEU A 107 9.71 -5.77 2.59
N LYS A 108 10.37 -6.80 3.11
CA LYS A 108 11.13 -7.75 2.31
C LYS A 108 10.27 -8.99 2.06
N ASP A 109 9.76 -9.12 0.84
CA ASP A 109 9.12 -10.36 0.41
C ASP A 109 10.18 -11.42 0.14
N LEU A 110 9.87 -12.69 0.43
CA LEU A 110 10.66 -13.80 -0.11
C LEU A 110 10.23 -14.03 -1.56
N ASP A 111 11.20 -14.25 -2.46
CA ASP A 111 10.89 -14.70 -3.80
C ASP A 111 10.15 -16.05 -3.73
N PHE A 112 9.03 -16.12 -4.46
CA PHE A 112 8.12 -17.28 -4.51
C PHE A 112 8.78 -18.55 -5.06
N ASP A 113 9.98 -18.42 -5.64
CA ASP A 113 10.69 -19.46 -6.38
C ASP A 113 11.52 -20.40 -5.49
N VAL A 114 11.56 -20.11 -4.19
CA VAL A 114 12.33 -20.88 -3.24
C VAL A 114 11.31 -21.57 -2.33
N GLY A 115 10.99 -22.84 -2.55
CA GLY A 115 10.42 -23.82 -1.61
C GLY A 115 9.25 -23.48 -0.65
N THR A 116 8.73 -24.52 0.02
CA THR A 116 7.73 -24.40 1.10
C THR A 116 8.42 -23.94 2.40
N TRP A 117 8.86 -22.68 2.49
CA TRP A 117 9.43 -22.16 3.74
C TRP A 117 8.35 -22.02 4.81
N SER A 118 8.75 -22.23 6.07
CA SER A 118 7.90 -21.85 7.19
C SER A 118 7.81 -20.32 7.30
N LEU A 119 6.65 -19.82 7.74
CA LEU A 119 6.46 -18.39 8.02
C LEU A 119 7.52 -17.83 8.99
N SER A 120 8.01 -18.66 9.91
CA SER A 120 9.06 -18.29 10.86
C SER A 120 10.41 -18.00 10.19
N HIS A 121 10.78 -18.75 9.15
CA HIS A 121 12.03 -18.52 8.44
C HIS A 121 11.98 -17.22 7.63
N ARG A 122 10.84 -16.92 6.99
CA ARG A 122 10.62 -15.62 6.35
C ARG A 122 10.83 -14.47 7.32
N ASP A 123 10.18 -14.57 8.48
CA ASP A 123 10.18 -13.49 9.44
C ASP A 123 11.60 -13.27 10.02
N SER A 124 12.41 -14.34 10.20
CA SER A 124 13.82 -14.20 10.62
C SER A 124 14.72 -13.59 9.53
N GLU A 125 14.55 -13.99 8.27
CA GLU A 125 15.31 -13.44 7.14
C GLU A 125 15.00 -11.95 6.88
N GLU A 126 13.76 -11.55 7.16
CA GLU A 126 13.34 -10.15 7.10
C GLU A 126 13.95 -9.34 8.25
N GLU A 127 13.94 -9.89 9.47
CA GLU A 127 14.56 -9.26 10.64
C GLU A 127 16.07 -9.09 10.46
N GLU A 128 16.75 -10.12 9.95
CA GLU A 128 18.18 -10.04 9.66
C GLU A 128 18.49 -8.96 8.61
N PHE A 129 17.71 -8.89 7.54
CA PHE A 129 17.88 -7.86 6.51
C PHE A 129 17.74 -6.45 7.09
N PHE A 130 16.69 -6.19 7.86
CA PHE A 130 16.44 -4.87 8.45
C PHE A 130 17.37 -4.53 9.62
N SER A 131 18.11 -5.51 10.17
CA SER A 131 19.15 -5.27 11.18
C SER A 131 20.44 -4.64 10.62
N LYS A 132 20.55 -4.53 9.29
CA LYS A 132 21.75 -4.10 8.56
C LYS A 132 21.49 -2.86 7.68
N GLY A 133 22.58 -2.23 7.23
CA GLY A 133 22.54 -1.13 6.27
C GLY A 133 21.76 0.09 6.74
N ILE A 134 21.23 0.86 5.78
CA ILE A 134 20.44 2.07 6.04
C ILE A 134 19.11 1.77 6.74
N TRP A 135 18.57 0.56 6.54
CA TRP A 135 17.26 0.18 7.07
C TRP A 135 17.24 0.06 8.60
N LYS A 136 18.38 -0.24 9.22
CA LYS A 136 18.54 -0.25 10.68
C LYS A 136 18.20 1.08 11.35
N GLU A 137 18.37 2.19 10.63
CA GLU A 137 18.08 3.54 11.15
C GLU A 137 16.57 3.85 11.19
N PHE A 138 15.74 3.02 10.56
CA PHE A 138 14.30 3.25 10.50
C PHE A 138 13.58 2.72 11.74
N PRO A 139 12.46 3.35 12.14
CA PRO A 139 11.63 2.81 13.21
C PRO A 139 11.13 1.41 12.87
N ALA A 140 11.28 0.47 13.81
CA ALA A 140 10.79 -0.90 13.63
C ALA A 140 9.30 -0.96 13.26
N THR A 141 8.49 0.00 13.73
CA THR A 141 7.06 0.11 13.39
C THR A 141 6.78 0.37 11.90
N SER A 142 7.79 0.82 11.15
CA SER A 142 7.72 1.08 9.71
C SER A 142 8.37 -0.01 8.85
N LEU A 143 8.88 -1.06 9.47
CA LEU A 143 9.59 -2.15 8.80
C LEU A 143 8.92 -3.49 9.07
N GLY A 144 8.91 -4.34 8.06
CA GLY A 144 8.58 -5.75 8.15
C GLY A 144 7.09 -6.09 8.24
N ILE A 145 6.77 -7.34 7.92
CA ILE A 145 5.41 -7.83 7.78
C ILE A 145 4.66 -7.86 9.12
N VAL A 146 5.35 -8.21 10.21
CA VAL A 146 4.74 -8.29 11.55
C VAL A 146 4.17 -6.93 11.96
N ASN A 147 4.95 -5.86 11.77
CA ASN A 147 4.50 -4.52 12.11
C ASN A 147 3.53 -3.95 11.07
N LEU A 148 3.68 -4.32 9.78
CA LEU A 148 2.70 -3.95 8.75
C LEU A 148 1.31 -4.46 9.11
N ARG A 149 1.18 -5.73 9.52
CA ARG A 149 -0.12 -6.32 9.92
C ARG A 149 -0.76 -5.52 11.05
N LYS A 150 0.00 -5.25 12.13
CA LYS A 150 -0.49 -4.46 13.27
C LYS A 150 -0.93 -3.06 12.82
N ARG A 151 -0.10 -2.38 12.04
CA ARG A 151 -0.39 -1.03 11.54
C ARG A 151 -1.63 -1.00 10.65
N LEU A 152 -1.80 -1.98 9.76
CA LEU A 152 -2.98 -2.11 8.92
C LEU A 152 -4.24 -2.33 9.76
N SER A 153 -4.19 -3.21 10.77
CA SER A 153 -5.29 -3.42 11.71
C SER A 153 -5.67 -2.13 12.43
N ASP A 154 -4.69 -1.36 12.93
CA ASP A 154 -4.94 -0.11 13.64
C ASP A 154 -5.51 0.99 12.72
N VAL A 155 -5.04 1.07 11.47
CA VAL A 155 -5.53 2.04 10.49
C VAL A 155 -6.96 1.70 10.09
N LEU A 156 -7.24 0.41 9.81
CA LEU A 156 -8.59 -0.06 9.53
C LEU A 156 -9.56 0.20 10.69
N LEU A 157 -9.16 -0.16 11.91
CA LEU A 157 -10.00 0.01 13.10
C LEU A 157 -10.31 1.48 13.35
N ARG A 158 -9.30 2.36 13.29
CA ARG A 158 -9.49 3.81 13.44
C ARG A 158 -10.44 4.37 12.38
N LYS A 159 -10.34 3.90 11.14
CA LYS A 159 -11.25 4.33 10.07
C LYS A 159 -12.67 3.85 10.34
N ILE A 160 -12.88 2.59 10.72
CA ILE A 160 -14.21 2.06 11.06
C ILE A 160 -14.85 2.88 12.19
N ILE A 161 -14.12 3.09 13.30
CA ILE A 161 -14.62 3.84 14.45
C ILE A 161 -14.95 5.29 14.07
N GLY A 162 -14.12 5.93 13.24
CA GLY A 162 -14.35 7.30 12.77
C GLY A 162 -15.57 7.46 11.86
N GLU A 163 -15.90 6.44 11.05
CA GLU A 163 -17.03 6.48 10.11
C GLU A 163 -18.37 6.06 10.73
N MET A 164 -18.34 5.26 11.81
CA MET A 164 -19.54 4.74 12.48
C MET A 164 -20.59 5.80 12.82
N PRO A 165 -20.26 6.97 13.41
CA PRO A 165 -21.25 8.00 13.70
C PRO A 165 -21.93 8.56 12.45
N GLY A 166 -21.18 8.69 11.35
CA GLY A 166 -21.70 9.16 10.06
C GLY A 166 -22.68 8.16 9.45
N LEU A 167 -22.34 6.87 9.50
CA LEU A 167 -23.18 5.77 9.02
C LEU A 167 -24.50 5.67 9.79
N ILE A 168 -24.45 5.78 11.12
CA ILE A 168 -25.66 5.77 11.97
C ILE A 168 -26.59 6.91 11.55
N ARG A 169 -26.04 8.12 11.33
CA ARG A 169 -26.83 9.28 10.90
C ARG A 169 -27.44 9.11 9.52
N GLU A 170 -26.70 8.53 8.57
CA GLU A 170 -27.21 8.22 7.21
C GLU A 170 -28.40 7.27 7.29
N ILE A 171 -28.27 6.16 8.03
CA ILE A 171 -29.35 5.17 8.22
C ILE A 171 -30.57 5.81 8.88
N GLN A 172 -30.39 6.62 9.92
CA GLN A 172 -31.48 7.32 10.60
C GLN A 172 -32.22 8.28 9.66
N THR A 173 -31.48 9.03 8.85
CA THR A 173 -32.05 9.98 7.88
C THR A 173 -32.87 9.26 6.80
N GLU A 174 -32.37 8.13 6.30
CA GLU A 174 -33.05 7.33 5.27
C GLU A 174 -34.30 6.64 5.82
N PHE A 175 -34.26 6.18 7.07
CA PHE A 175 -35.42 5.64 7.78
C PHE A 175 -36.51 6.69 7.98
N GLU A 176 -36.15 7.90 8.42
CA GLU A 176 -37.08 9.03 8.57
C GLU A 176 -37.66 9.50 7.24
N SER A 177 -36.88 9.47 6.17
CA SER A 177 -37.35 9.80 4.82
C SER A 177 -38.29 8.75 4.23
N SER A 178 -38.18 7.49 4.63
CA SER A 178 -39.06 6.41 4.17
C SER A 178 -40.38 6.33 4.92
N MET A 179 -40.51 7.05 6.05
CA MET A 179 -41.73 7.16 6.86
C MET A 179 -42.60 8.37 6.49
N LYS A 180 -42.15 9.24 5.58
CA LYS A 180 -42.92 10.35 5.02
C LYS A 180 -43.47 9.98 3.65
#